data_AF-A0A966WRL5-F1
#
_entry.id   AF-A0A966WRL5-F1
#
_cell.length_a   1.000
_cell.length_b   1.000
_cell.length_c   1.000
_cell.angle_alpha   90.00
_cell.angle_beta   90.00
_cell.angle_gamma   90.00
#
_symmetry.space_group_name_H-M   'P 1'
#
loop_
_entity.id
_entity.type
_entity.pdbx_description
1 polymer ?
#
loop_
_entity_poly.entity_id
_entity_poly.type
_entity_poly.pdbx_seq_one_letter_code
_entity_poly.pdbx_strand_id
1 'polypeptide(L)'
;MLGSRASAEPGPWRTNRTPYLKDVMDALSAVHPARRVVFMKGAQVGAPLAIDTPIPTAEGWARMGSLIVGDTLFDERGRPCFVTGVSPIMIGRDCYRITFDDGQSVVCDGEHRWPVWEFTDAEKPVERVLHTREMIQWVRIGHGPRYRYAIDCCDPVDLPDQDLLIHPYVLGMWLGDGSSAMNHISVHEDDAEVTEHLQACGVDAQFRLPSWRKGRCANIVIDPTFRMLDDRARPASIQQRSRFTTRLRMLDVLDNKHIPAAYLRASRAQRLELIRGMMDSDGTITPDGKRCEFSNADRGLVDGMLELLRSLGYKPAVYFMGSRRKVINGQDRTSLGYWRVSWTAYSEEPMFRLSRKVARMRSIAHGRPGKSRRRRIVSIEPTNSVPVRCIEVDSPNHLYLCGEGWIPTHNTESGNNWLGYIMHHVPAPTLAVQPTVELAKRFSRQRIDPLLEETPALRERVAPARARDSGNTMLSKEFPGGILVLTGANSAVGLRSMTARFLFLDEVDAYPGDVAGEGDPIALAEARARTFGWRRKAFLVSTPTIAGRSRIEREYLASDQRRFFVPCPACGEMQWLRFERLLWEKGAPETARYHCDACDHPM
;
A
#
# COMPACT_ATOMS: atom_id res chain seq x y z
N MET A 1 9.02 23.77 -8.07
CA MET A 1 8.14 22.72 -8.62
C MET A 1 8.18 21.55 -7.68
N LEU A 2 7.14 20.75 -7.71
CA LEU A 2 7.01 19.49 -7.02
C LEU A 2 7.54 18.37 -7.92
N GLY A 3 8.43 17.50 -7.42
CA GLY A 3 8.98 16.39 -8.20
C GLY A 3 7.99 15.23 -8.38
N SER A 4 7.98 14.53 -9.51
CA SER A 4 7.10 13.41 -9.85
C SER A 4 7.35 12.11 -9.08
N ARG A 5 8.58 11.82 -8.62
CA ARG A 5 8.81 10.66 -7.72
C ARG A 5 8.48 10.94 -6.24
N ALA A 6 8.49 12.22 -5.87
CA ALA A 6 8.43 12.66 -4.48
C ALA A 6 7.10 13.34 -4.14
N SER A 7 6.39 13.90 -5.12
CA SER A 7 5.25 14.76 -4.90
C SER A 7 4.05 14.41 -5.77
N ALA A 8 2.92 14.80 -5.20
CA ALA A 8 1.62 14.38 -5.59
C ALA A 8 0.92 15.19 -6.68
N GLU A 9 1.47 16.34 -7.04
CA GLU A 9 1.04 17.19 -8.14
C GLU A 9 2.33 17.70 -8.78
N PRO A 10 3.01 16.90 -9.63
CA PRO A 10 4.27 17.31 -10.22
C PRO A 10 4.06 18.53 -11.11
N GLY A 11 4.83 19.59 -10.85
CA GLY A 11 4.63 20.88 -11.50
C GLY A 11 4.68 22.07 -10.53
N PRO A 12 4.11 23.23 -10.92
CA PRO A 12 4.14 24.43 -10.10
C PRO A 12 3.36 24.26 -8.79
N TRP A 13 3.94 24.71 -7.68
CA TRP A 13 3.27 24.76 -6.37
C TRP A 13 2.05 25.68 -6.40
N ARG A 14 0.94 25.28 -5.75
CA ARG A 14 -0.31 26.03 -5.70
C ARG A 14 -0.80 26.24 -4.27
N THR A 15 -0.61 27.45 -3.75
CA THR A 15 -0.95 27.81 -2.36
C THR A 15 -2.45 27.78 -2.05
N ASN A 16 -3.32 27.98 -3.04
CA ASN A 16 -4.78 27.91 -2.86
C ASN A 16 -5.29 26.51 -2.46
N ARG A 17 -4.52 25.45 -2.73
CA ARG A 17 -4.85 24.06 -2.36
C ARG A 17 -4.53 23.74 -0.91
N THR A 18 -3.58 24.47 -0.33
CA THR A 18 -3.14 24.34 1.06
C THR A 18 -3.11 25.72 1.71
N PRO A 19 -4.28 26.37 1.89
CA PRO A 19 -4.33 27.77 2.32
C PRO A 19 -3.68 27.99 3.69
N TYR A 20 -3.69 26.98 4.57
CA TYR A 20 -2.98 26.99 5.84
C TYR A 20 -1.46 27.00 5.72
N LEU A 21 -0.89 26.63 4.56
CA LEU A 21 0.54 26.75 4.28
C LEU A 21 0.92 28.11 3.71
N LYS A 22 -0.04 28.97 3.32
CA LYS A 22 0.26 30.27 2.71
C LYS A 22 1.20 31.09 3.58
N ASP A 23 0.77 31.39 4.81
CA ASP A 23 1.54 32.22 5.73
C ASP A 23 2.87 31.57 6.12
N VAL A 24 2.91 30.24 6.19
CA VAL A 24 4.15 29.49 6.45
C VAL A 24 5.12 29.68 5.27
N MET A 25 4.65 29.49 4.03
CA MET A 25 5.47 29.65 2.82
C MET A 25 5.89 31.10 2.60
N ASP A 26 5.02 32.07 2.90
CA ASP A 26 5.34 33.50 2.89
C ASP A 26 6.40 33.81 3.96
N ALA A 27 6.29 33.22 5.15
CA ALA A 27 7.30 33.36 6.21
C ALA A 27 8.65 32.74 5.81
N LEU A 28 8.64 31.68 4.99
CA LEU A 28 9.82 31.03 4.43
C LEU A 28 10.51 31.83 3.32
N SER A 29 9.85 32.83 2.74
CA SER A 29 10.45 33.75 1.77
C SER A 29 11.68 34.46 2.35
N ALA A 30 12.73 34.65 1.54
CA ALA A 30 14.00 35.21 2.00
C ALA A 30 13.91 36.67 2.49
N VAL A 31 12.88 37.41 2.04
CA VAL A 31 12.65 38.81 2.42
C VAL A 31 11.74 38.93 3.64
N HIS A 32 11.08 37.86 4.07
CA HIS A 32 10.23 37.89 5.25
C HIS A 32 11.09 38.00 6.52
N PRO A 33 10.74 38.89 7.49
CA PRO A 33 11.58 39.19 8.65
C PRO A 33 11.75 38.02 9.63
N ALA A 34 10.85 37.03 9.63
CA ALA A 34 10.96 35.85 10.49
C ALA A 34 12.23 35.04 10.16
N ARG A 35 13.12 34.87 11.14
CA ARG A 35 14.39 34.13 10.98
C ARG A 35 14.28 32.68 11.46
N ARG A 36 13.28 32.38 12.28
CA ARG A 36 12.93 31.04 12.72
C ARG A 36 11.46 30.83 12.38
N VAL A 37 11.19 29.85 11.55
CA VAL A 37 9.82 29.43 11.18
C VAL A 37 9.66 28.06 11.81
N VAL A 38 8.73 27.94 12.76
CA VAL A 38 8.44 26.69 13.44
C VAL A 38 7.08 26.22 12.96
N PHE A 39 7.03 25.04 12.37
CA PHE A 39 5.81 24.42 11.91
C PHE A 39 5.59 23.11 12.66
N MET A 40 4.99 23.25 13.84
CA MET A 40 4.39 22.13 14.54
C MET A 40 3.07 21.78 13.83
N LYS A 41 3.08 20.66 13.12
CA LYS A 41 1.90 20.15 12.41
C LYS A 41 1.56 18.78 12.98
N GLY A 42 0.29 18.38 12.92
CA GLY A 42 0.00 16.95 12.99
C GLY A 42 0.62 16.22 11.80
N ALA A 43 0.72 14.90 11.87
CA ALA A 43 0.86 14.13 10.66
C ALA A 43 -0.28 14.54 9.69
N GLN A 44 0.03 14.66 8.40
CA GLN A 44 -0.94 14.76 7.29
C GLN A 44 -1.87 15.98 7.19
N VAL A 45 -1.30 17.09 6.74
CA VAL A 45 -2.07 18.08 5.97
C VAL A 45 -2.40 17.59 4.53
N GLY A 46 -2.87 16.34 4.37
CA GLY A 46 -3.40 15.79 3.11
C GLY A 46 -3.42 14.25 3.00
N ALA A 47 -4.53 13.72 2.46
CA ALA A 47 -4.81 12.35 2.01
C ALA A 47 -5.31 11.25 2.98
N PRO A 48 -6.38 11.46 3.78
CA PRO A 48 -6.96 10.40 4.61
C PRO A 48 -7.84 9.36 3.89
N LEU A 49 -7.84 8.15 4.43
CA LEU A 49 -8.74 7.04 4.06
C LEU A 49 -9.84 6.89 5.10
N ALA A 50 -10.99 6.33 4.72
CA ALA A 50 -12.03 5.97 5.67
C ALA A 50 -11.48 5.04 6.77
N ILE A 51 -11.85 5.27 8.03
CA ILE A 51 -11.28 4.54 9.18
C ILE A 51 -11.56 3.04 9.17
N ASP A 52 -12.59 2.60 8.45
CA ASP A 52 -12.96 1.21 8.25
C ASP A 52 -12.18 0.55 7.11
N THR A 53 -11.37 1.30 6.35
CA THR A 53 -10.55 0.76 5.27
C THR A 53 -9.64 -0.34 5.82
N PRO A 54 -9.72 -1.57 5.28
CA PRO A 54 -8.83 -2.64 5.70
C PRO A 54 -7.42 -2.38 5.20
N ILE A 55 -6.43 -2.62 6.06
CA ILE A 55 -5.01 -2.43 5.77
C ILE A 55 -4.31 -3.79 5.94
N PRO A 56 -3.62 -4.31 4.91
CA PRO A 56 -2.95 -5.59 5.01
C PRO A 56 -1.70 -5.49 5.91
N THR A 57 -1.54 -6.46 6.81
CA THR A 57 -0.39 -6.58 7.72
C THR A 57 0.16 -8.01 7.69
N ALA A 58 1.34 -8.22 8.29
CA ALA A 58 1.94 -9.55 8.43
C ALA A 58 1.07 -10.51 9.28
N GLU A 59 0.19 -9.99 10.11
CA GLU A 59 -0.67 -10.77 11.02
C GLU A 59 -2.10 -10.94 10.49
N GLY A 60 -2.48 -10.23 9.42
CA GLY A 60 -3.84 -10.31 8.89
C GLY A 60 -4.30 -8.97 8.32
N TRP A 61 -5.47 -8.53 8.76
CA TRP A 61 -6.09 -7.27 8.36
C TRP A 61 -6.22 -6.36 9.58
N ALA A 62 -5.61 -5.18 9.53
CA ALA A 62 -5.89 -4.08 10.45
C ALA A 62 -6.96 -3.15 9.86
N ARG A 63 -7.51 -2.26 10.67
CA ARG A 63 -8.37 -1.16 10.19
C ARG A 63 -7.58 0.15 10.22
N MET A 64 -7.76 1.02 9.23
CA MET A 64 -7.11 2.33 9.20
C MET A 64 -7.28 3.11 10.52
N GLY A 65 -8.47 3.03 11.13
CA GLY A 65 -8.79 3.67 12.41
C GLY A 65 -8.13 3.03 13.64
N SER A 66 -7.64 1.79 13.57
CA SER A 66 -6.98 1.11 14.69
C SER A 66 -5.46 1.24 14.67
N LEU A 67 -4.88 1.71 13.56
CA LEU A 67 -3.43 1.80 13.40
C LEU A 67 -2.81 2.79 14.39
N ILE A 68 -1.68 2.39 14.95
CA ILE A 68 -0.83 3.17 15.86
C ILE A 68 0.61 3.25 15.34
N VAL A 69 1.38 4.21 15.86
CA VAL A 69 2.82 4.31 15.56
C VAL A 69 3.52 3.03 16.02
N GLY A 70 4.35 2.47 15.14
CA GLY A 70 5.06 1.20 15.34
C GLY A 70 4.41 0.00 14.64
N ASP A 71 3.14 0.09 14.22
CA ASP A 71 2.50 -0.99 13.47
C ASP A 71 3.24 -1.27 12.16
N THR A 72 3.28 -2.55 11.75
CA THR A 72 3.96 -2.99 10.52
C THR A 72 2.96 -3.23 9.40
N LEU A 73 3.18 -2.57 8.26
CA LEU A 73 2.38 -2.62 7.04
C LEU A 73 3.24 -3.07 5.85
N PHE A 74 2.71 -2.97 4.63
CA PHE A 74 3.46 -3.22 3.39
C PHE A 74 3.54 -1.98 2.50
N ASP A 75 4.71 -1.77 1.89
CA ASP A 75 4.93 -0.78 0.83
C ASP A 75 4.46 -1.29 -0.55
N GLU A 76 4.54 -0.44 -1.57
CA GLU A 76 4.12 -0.78 -2.94
C GLU A 76 4.91 -1.93 -3.58
N ARG A 77 6.13 -2.18 -3.07
CA ARG A 77 7.00 -3.27 -3.50
C ARG A 77 6.78 -4.54 -2.67
N GLY A 78 5.76 -4.54 -1.82
CA GLY A 78 5.41 -5.68 -0.98
C GLY A 78 6.34 -5.85 0.23
N ARG A 79 7.22 -4.90 0.55
CA ARG A 79 8.15 -5.02 1.67
C ARG A 79 7.51 -4.48 2.96
N PRO A 80 7.84 -5.04 4.13
CA PRO A 80 7.43 -4.47 5.41
C PRO A 80 7.88 -3.01 5.58
N CYS A 81 6.99 -2.17 6.08
CA CYS A 81 7.26 -0.79 6.49
C CYS A 81 6.53 -0.48 7.80
N PHE A 82 6.98 0.54 8.53
CA PHE A 82 6.46 0.89 9.85
C PHE A 82 5.63 2.16 9.80
N VAL A 83 4.55 2.19 10.56
CA VAL A 83 3.78 3.41 10.82
C VAL A 83 4.62 4.33 11.70
N THR A 84 4.97 5.50 11.19
CA THR A 84 5.76 6.52 11.90
C THR A 84 4.90 7.65 12.46
N GLY A 85 3.65 7.78 11.98
CA GLY A 85 2.73 8.83 12.41
C GLY A 85 1.28 8.47 12.15
N VAL A 86 0.37 8.95 13.00
CA VAL A 86 -1.08 8.71 12.90
C VAL A 86 -1.80 10.03 13.20
N SER A 87 -2.71 10.47 12.32
CA SER A 87 -3.55 11.65 12.63
C SER A 87 -4.65 11.31 13.64
N PRO A 88 -5.21 12.33 14.31
CA PRO A 88 -6.59 12.26 14.80
C PRO A 88 -7.55 11.79 13.70
N ILE A 89 -8.68 11.19 14.11
CA ILE A 89 -9.78 10.89 13.19
C ILE A 89 -10.41 12.22 12.77
N MET A 90 -10.55 12.42 11.47
CA MET A 90 -11.10 13.61 10.85
C MET A 90 -12.53 13.32 10.39
N ILE A 91 -13.45 14.22 10.70
CA ILE A 91 -14.89 14.12 10.37
C ILE A 91 -15.29 15.29 9.47
N GLY A 92 -16.43 15.18 8.80
CA GLY A 92 -16.99 16.27 7.98
C GLY A 92 -16.19 16.58 6.70
N ARG A 93 -15.37 15.65 6.21
CA ARG A 93 -14.61 15.80 4.95
C ARG A 93 -15.41 15.33 3.74
N ASP A 94 -15.24 16.00 2.62
CA ASP A 94 -15.72 15.51 1.32
C ASP A 94 -15.04 14.18 1.00
N CYS A 95 -15.84 13.11 0.99
CA CYS A 95 -15.36 11.76 0.72
C CYS A 95 -15.82 11.32 -0.67
N TYR A 96 -15.04 10.44 -1.28
CA TYR A 96 -15.32 9.86 -2.57
C TYR A 96 -15.02 8.36 -2.54
N ARG A 97 -15.82 7.59 -3.27
CA ARG A 97 -15.57 6.19 -3.56
C ARG A 97 -14.87 6.10 -4.91
N ILE A 98 -13.67 5.57 -4.93
CA ILE A 98 -12.94 5.24 -6.15
C ILE A 98 -13.17 3.76 -6.43
N THR A 99 -13.66 3.44 -7.63
CA THR A 99 -13.90 2.06 -8.06
C THR A 99 -12.94 1.69 -9.20
N PHE A 100 -12.42 0.47 -9.16
CA PHE A 100 -11.46 -0.06 -10.12
C PHE A 100 -12.07 -1.10 -11.07
N ASP A 101 -11.42 -1.37 -12.20
CA ASP A 101 -11.90 -2.31 -13.23
C ASP A 101 -11.90 -3.79 -12.82
N ASP A 102 -11.32 -4.11 -11.66
CA ASP A 102 -11.40 -5.43 -11.04
C ASP A 102 -12.50 -5.52 -9.96
N GLY A 103 -13.29 -4.46 -9.77
CA GLY A 103 -14.42 -4.40 -8.84
C GLY A 103 -14.04 -3.98 -7.42
N GLN A 104 -12.77 -3.69 -7.14
CA GLN A 104 -12.34 -3.13 -5.86
C GLN A 104 -12.74 -1.66 -5.74
N SER A 105 -12.94 -1.20 -4.51
CA SER A 105 -13.16 0.21 -4.24
C SER A 105 -12.51 0.65 -2.93
N VAL A 106 -12.16 1.93 -2.85
CA VAL A 106 -11.63 2.56 -1.64
C VAL A 106 -12.38 3.87 -1.41
N VAL A 107 -12.71 4.15 -0.15
CA VAL A 107 -13.28 5.44 0.26
C VAL A 107 -12.18 6.31 0.84
N CYS A 108 -12.02 7.48 0.26
CA CYS A 108 -10.98 8.42 0.62
C CYS A 108 -11.50 9.86 0.55
N ASP A 109 -10.79 10.80 1.15
CA ASP A 109 -11.16 12.20 1.00
C ASP A 109 -10.81 12.76 -0.40
N GLY A 110 -11.33 13.95 -0.71
CA GLY A 110 -11.06 14.64 -1.98
C GLY A 110 -9.60 15.01 -2.20
N GLU A 111 -8.84 15.20 -1.13
CA GLU A 111 -7.41 15.51 -1.18
C GLU A 111 -6.55 14.24 -1.09
N HIS A 112 -7.15 13.05 -1.12
CA HIS A 112 -6.43 11.78 -1.21
C HIS A 112 -5.65 11.65 -2.51
N ARG A 113 -4.43 11.13 -2.42
CA ARG A 113 -3.45 11.16 -3.51
C ARG A 113 -3.16 9.77 -4.02
N TRP A 114 -3.14 9.65 -5.34
CA TRP A 114 -3.00 8.36 -6.00
C TRP A 114 -1.87 8.40 -7.03
N PRO A 115 -0.88 7.49 -6.96
CA PRO A 115 0.10 7.32 -8.01
C PRO A 115 -0.58 6.68 -9.22
N VAL A 116 -0.85 7.49 -10.25
CA VAL A 116 -1.62 7.10 -11.44
C VAL A 116 -0.82 7.23 -12.72
N TRP A 117 -1.03 6.28 -13.61
CA TRP A 117 -0.79 6.41 -15.03
C TRP A 117 -1.94 7.20 -15.65
N GLU A 118 -1.67 8.39 -16.15
CA GLU A 118 -2.59 9.19 -16.95
C GLU A 118 -2.48 8.82 -18.43
N PHE A 119 -3.62 8.44 -19.02
CA PHE A 119 -3.77 8.11 -20.43
C PHE A 119 -4.52 9.25 -21.12
N THR A 120 -3.89 9.86 -22.11
CA THR A 120 -4.49 10.87 -22.98
C THR A 120 -4.61 10.31 -24.41
N ASP A 121 -4.91 11.16 -25.39
CA ASP A 121 -4.83 10.78 -26.81
C ASP A 121 -3.38 10.65 -27.32
N ALA A 122 -2.38 10.95 -26.48
CA ALA A 122 -0.98 10.70 -26.78
C ALA A 122 -0.62 9.20 -26.78
N GLU A 123 0.46 8.84 -27.49
CA GLU A 123 0.86 7.42 -27.67
C GLU A 123 1.28 6.71 -26.38
N LYS A 124 1.83 7.42 -25.38
CA LYS A 124 2.35 6.83 -24.14
C LYS A 124 1.68 7.45 -22.90
N PRO A 125 1.25 6.63 -21.92
CA PRO A 125 0.75 7.15 -20.66
C PRO A 125 1.88 7.80 -19.86
N VAL A 126 1.52 8.79 -19.05
CA VAL A 126 2.45 9.55 -18.20
C VAL A 126 2.16 9.21 -16.75
N GLU A 127 3.20 8.93 -15.97
CA GLU A 127 3.06 8.82 -14.53
C GLU A 127 2.80 10.19 -13.93
N ARG A 128 1.75 10.25 -13.11
CA ARG A 128 1.43 11.39 -12.27
C ARG A 128 1.03 10.88 -10.91
N VAL A 129 1.04 11.77 -9.96
CA VAL A 129 0.20 11.60 -8.79
C VAL A 129 -0.90 12.64 -8.93
N LEU A 130 -2.13 12.29 -8.56
CA LEU A 130 -3.28 13.19 -8.65
C LEU A 130 -4.15 13.05 -7.40
N HIS A 131 -4.85 14.12 -7.06
CA HIS A 131 -5.87 14.08 -6.02
C HIS A 131 -7.17 13.49 -6.55
N THR A 132 -7.93 12.85 -5.67
CA THR A 132 -9.28 12.32 -5.96
C THR A 132 -10.18 13.37 -6.61
N ARG A 133 -10.17 14.61 -6.10
CA ARG A 133 -10.98 15.74 -6.61
C ARG A 133 -10.53 16.26 -7.98
N GLU A 134 -9.30 15.98 -8.40
CA GLU A 134 -8.84 16.30 -9.76
C GLU A 134 -9.27 15.22 -10.75
N MET A 135 -9.11 13.95 -10.35
CA MET A 135 -9.42 12.82 -11.20
C MET A 135 -10.92 12.67 -11.49
N ILE A 136 -11.80 13.05 -10.55
CA ILE A 136 -13.26 12.92 -10.72
C ILE A 136 -13.76 13.66 -11.96
N GLN A 137 -13.13 14.78 -12.33
CA GLN A 137 -13.55 15.58 -13.47
C GLN A 137 -13.38 14.85 -14.81
N TRP A 138 -12.39 13.94 -14.90
CA TRP A 138 -11.94 13.38 -16.17
C TRP A 138 -11.65 11.88 -16.11
N VAL A 139 -12.45 11.10 -15.39
CA VAL A 139 -12.28 9.64 -15.29
C VAL A 139 -12.21 8.94 -16.67
N ARG A 140 -12.80 9.56 -17.71
CA ARG A 140 -12.74 9.10 -19.11
C ARG A 140 -11.93 10.04 -20.00
N ILE A 141 -11.41 9.47 -21.09
CA ILE A 141 -10.75 10.22 -22.17
C ILE A 141 -11.82 10.78 -23.10
N GLY A 142 -11.98 12.11 -23.10
CA GLY A 142 -13.08 12.79 -23.80
C GLY A 142 -14.44 12.21 -23.41
N HIS A 143 -15.32 12.04 -24.40
CA HIS A 143 -16.62 11.34 -24.24
C HIS A 143 -16.54 9.85 -24.60
N GLY A 144 -15.33 9.29 -24.74
CA GLY A 144 -15.13 7.92 -25.21
C GLY A 144 -15.25 6.84 -24.12
N PRO A 145 -15.14 5.56 -24.51
CA PRO A 145 -15.22 4.42 -23.58
C PRO A 145 -13.91 4.17 -22.80
N ARG A 146 -12.83 4.89 -23.10
CA ARG A 146 -11.50 4.66 -22.49
C ARG A 146 -11.36 5.39 -21.17
N TYR A 147 -10.89 4.70 -20.14
CA TYR A 147 -10.58 5.29 -18.83
C TYR A 147 -9.23 6.00 -18.84
N ARG A 148 -9.19 7.16 -18.20
CA ARG A 148 -8.03 8.06 -18.17
C ARG A 148 -6.96 7.63 -17.18
N TYR A 149 -7.32 7.06 -16.03
CA TYR A 149 -6.37 6.81 -14.96
C TYR A 149 -6.21 5.31 -14.66
N ALA A 150 -5.00 4.90 -14.27
CA ALA A 150 -4.72 3.55 -13.79
C ALA A 150 -3.67 3.57 -12.66
N ILE A 151 -3.76 2.66 -11.70
CA ILE A 151 -2.77 2.47 -10.63
C ILE A 151 -2.08 1.12 -10.85
N ASP A 152 -0.77 1.03 -10.62
CA ASP A 152 -0.08 -0.26 -10.65
C ASP A 152 -0.57 -1.16 -9.50
N CYS A 153 -0.64 -2.47 -9.75
CA CYS A 153 -0.77 -3.45 -8.67
C CYS A 153 0.54 -3.48 -7.89
N CYS A 154 0.49 -3.82 -6.60
CA CYS A 154 1.70 -4.01 -5.81
C CYS A 154 2.57 -5.14 -6.37
N ASP A 155 3.87 -5.11 -6.05
CA ASP A 155 4.71 -6.29 -6.24
C ASP A 155 4.31 -7.41 -5.26
N PRO A 156 4.74 -8.66 -5.49
CA PRO A 156 4.51 -9.75 -4.55
C PRO A 156 5.03 -9.41 -3.16
N VAL A 157 4.17 -9.56 -2.17
CA VAL A 157 4.48 -9.25 -0.77
C VAL A 157 5.55 -10.19 -0.24
N ASP A 158 6.55 -9.63 0.43
CA ASP A 158 7.72 -10.34 0.92
C ASP A 158 7.48 -10.75 2.38
N LEU A 159 7.13 -12.02 2.56
CA LEU A 159 6.89 -12.65 3.87
C LEU A 159 7.82 -13.84 4.03
N PRO A 160 8.26 -14.14 5.27
CA PRO A 160 9.13 -15.29 5.52
C PRO A 160 8.40 -16.61 5.27
N ASP A 161 9.18 -17.66 5.06
CA ASP A 161 8.67 -19.04 5.06
C ASP A 161 8.01 -19.34 6.41
N GLN A 162 6.88 -20.03 6.35
CA GLN A 162 6.15 -20.52 7.51
C GLN A 162 6.34 -22.03 7.65
N ASP A 163 6.36 -22.53 8.89
CA ASP A 163 6.31 -23.96 9.15
C ASP A 163 4.87 -24.46 9.01
N LEU A 164 4.53 -24.96 7.82
CA LEU A 164 3.17 -25.31 7.44
C LEU A 164 2.91 -26.82 7.64
N LEU A 165 1.86 -27.16 8.39
CA LEU A 165 1.51 -28.55 8.73
C LEU A 165 1.30 -29.46 7.51
N ILE A 166 0.82 -28.90 6.41
CA ILE A 166 0.62 -29.57 5.12
C ILE A 166 1.32 -28.75 4.04
N HIS A 167 2.06 -29.43 3.15
CA HIS A 167 2.68 -28.76 2.01
C HIS A 167 1.62 -27.97 1.19
N PRO A 168 1.86 -26.69 0.84
CA PRO A 168 0.84 -25.83 0.23
C PRO A 168 0.15 -26.42 -1.00
N TYR A 169 0.90 -27.02 -1.93
CA TYR A 169 0.34 -27.69 -3.11
C TYR A 169 -0.64 -28.81 -2.75
N VAL A 170 -0.31 -29.63 -1.76
CA VAL A 170 -1.14 -30.76 -1.31
C VAL A 170 -2.43 -30.23 -0.70
N LEU A 171 -2.35 -29.19 0.13
CA LEU A 171 -3.53 -28.55 0.71
C LEU A 171 -4.40 -27.93 -0.40
N GLY A 172 -3.81 -27.23 -1.37
CA GLY A 172 -4.54 -26.59 -2.46
C GLY A 172 -5.30 -27.59 -3.33
N MET A 173 -4.67 -28.71 -3.69
CA MET A 173 -5.34 -29.79 -4.40
C MET A 173 -6.54 -30.35 -3.63
N TRP A 174 -6.41 -30.51 -2.31
CA TRP A 174 -7.48 -31.02 -1.46
C TRP A 174 -8.60 -29.99 -1.24
N LEU A 175 -8.27 -28.70 -1.10
CA LEU A 175 -9.27 -27.66 -0.93
C LEU A 175 -10.20 -27.56 -2.15
N GLY A 176 -9.68 -27.76 -3.36
CA GLY A 176 -10.52 -27.87 -4.56
C GLY A 176 -11.32 -29.17 -4.61
N ASP A 177 -10.71 -30.23 -5.18
CA ASP A 177 -11.39 -31.49 -5.49
C ASP A 177 -11.35 -32.56 -4.38
N GLY A 178 -10.85 -32.19 -3.19
CA GLY A 178 -10.80 -33.09 -2.03
C GLY A 178 -12.17 -33.37 -1.42
N SER A 179 -12.34 -34.54 -0.81
CA SER A 179 -13.49 -34.82 0.04
C SER A 179 -13.44 -33.97 1.31
N SER A 180 -14.54 -33.31 1.70
CA SER A 180 -14.60 -32.50 2.93
C SER A 180 -14.28 -33.31 4.19
N ALA A 181 -14.52 -34.62 4.17
CA ALA A 181 -14.41 -35.50 5.34
C ALA A 181 -13.28 -36.53 5.23
N MET A 182 -12.57 -36.63 4.10
CA MET A 182 -11.63 -37.73 3.83
C MET A 182 -10.35 -37.28 3.12
N ASN A 183 -9.32 -38.12 3.16
CA ASN A 183 -8.00 -37.93 2.51
C ASN A 183 -7.99 -38.26 1.01
N HIS A 184 -9.10 -38.03 0.32
CA HIS A 184 -9.29 -38.39 -1.09
C HIS A 184 -9.43 -37.12 -1.93
N ILE A 185 -8.92 -37.14 -3.16
CA ILE A 185 -9.09 -36.08 -4.16
C ILE A 185 -9.62 -36.68 -5.45
N SER A 186 -10.65 -36.06 -6.02
CA SER A 186 -11.18 -36.44 -7.34
C SER A 186 -10.31 -35.83 -8.43
N VAL A 187 -9.97 -36.59 -9.46
CA VAL A 187 -9.20 -36.09 -10.60
C VAL A 187 -9.75 -36.65 -11.92
N HIS A 188 -9.35 -36.06 -13.04
CA HIS A 188 -9.57 -36.68 -14.34
C HIS A 188 -8.58 -37.84 -14.54
N GLU A 189 -8.97 -38.91 -15.24
CA GLU A 189 -8.10 -40.09 -15.41
C GLU A 189 -6.81 -39.79 -16.19
N ASP A 190 -6.85 -38.78 -17.06
CA ASP A 190 -5.69 -38.30 -17.82
C ASP A 190 -4.72 -37.43 -16.97
N ASP A 191 -5.12 -37.02 -15.76
CA ASP A 191 -4.32 -36.18 -14.86
C ASP A 191 -3.56 -37.02 -13.81
N ALA A 192 -3.15 -38.24 -14.17
CA ALA A 192 -2.44 -39.16 -13.29
C ALA A 192 -1.11 -38.60 -12.74
N GLU A 193 -0.48 -37.66 -13.46
CA GLU A 193 0.76 -36.96 -13.08
C GLU A 193 0.65 -36.20 -11.73
N VAL A 194 -0.59 -35.86 -11.30
CA VAL A 194 -0.84 -35.28 -9.97
C VAL A 194 -0.28 -36.17 -8.86
N THR A 195 -0.30 -37.49 -9.04
CA THR A 195 0.25 -38.44 -8.06
C THR A 195 1.74 -38.19 -7.81
N GLU A 196 2.50 -37.96 -8.88
CA GLU A 196 3.94 -37.67 -8.81
C GLU A 196 4.19 -36.30 -8.16
N HIS A 197 3.35 -35.30 -8.48
CA HIS A 197 3.44 -33.98 -7.85
C HIS A 197 3.19 -34.04 -6.33
N LEU A 198 2.21 -34.84 -5.89
CA LEU A 198 1.92 -35.05 -4.47
C LEU A 198 3.07 -35.78 -3.78
N GLN A 199 3.62 -36.83 -4.39
CA GLN A 199 4.78 -37.57 -3.87
C GLN A 199 6.02 -36.67 -3.74
N ALA A 200 6.27 -35.80 -4.72
CA ALA A 200 7.34 -34.80 -4.66
C ALA A 200 7.15 -33.76 -3.53
N CYS A 201 5.92 -33.60 -3.03
CA CYS A 201 5.62 -32.76 -1.86
C CYS A 201 5.74 -33.53 -0.52
N GLY A 202 6.20 -34.80 -0.55
CA GLY A 202 6.49 -35.59 0.65
C GLY A 202 5.29 -36.30 1.26
N VAL A 203 4.21 -36.54 0.50
CA VAL A 203 3.08 -37.37 0.93
C VAL A 203 2.97 -38.65 0.10
N ASP A 204 2.49 -39.73 0.70
CA ASP A 204 2.18 -40.93 -0.08
C ASP A 204 0.89 -40.69 -0.88
N ALA A 205 0.88 -41.00 -2.17
CA ALA A 205 -0.30 -40.84 -3.01
C ALA A 205 -0.55 -42.10 -3.85
N GLN A 206 -1.80 -42.57 -3.87
CA GLN A 206 -2.24 -43.72 -4.66
C GLN A 206 -3.37 -43.35 -5.60
N PHE A 207 -3.09 -43.41 -6.91
CA PHE A 207 -4.10 -43.27 -7.96
C PHE A 207 -4.97 -44.53 -8.05
N ARG A 208 -6.29 -44.34 -8.17
CA ARG A 208 -7.28 -45.41 -8.23
C ARG A 208 -8.33 -45.10 -9.29
N LEU A 209 -8.78 -46.14 -9.97
CA LEU A 209 -9.93 -46.12 -10.86
C LEU A 209 -11.07 -46.91 -10.19
N PRO A 210 -11.97 -46.25 -9.43
CA PRO A 210 -13.01 -46.96 -8.71
C PRO A 210 -13.98 -47.64 -9.68
N SER A 211 -14.40 -48.86 -9.37
CA SER A 211 -15.35 -49.61 -10.22
C SER A 211 -16.71 -48.92 -10.34
N TRP A 212 -17.07 -48.05 -9.39
CA TRP A 212 -18.30 -47.25 -9.39
C TRP A 212 -18.19 -45.93 -10.15
N ARG A 213 -17.04 -45.61 -10.76
CA ARG A 213 -16.82 -44.33 -11.43
C ARG A 213 -17.81 -44.11 -12.59
N LYS A 214 -18.23 -42.86 -12.78
CA LYS A 214 -18.96 -42.42 -13.98
C LYS A 214 -18.03 -41.62 -14.88
N GLY A 215 -18.00 -41.94 -16.17
CA GLY A 215 -17.13 -41.27 -17.13
C GLY A 215 -15.65 -41.46 -16.78
N ARG A 216 -14.86 -40.40 -16.97
CA ARG A 216 -13.39 -40.39 -16.85
C ARG A 216 -12.87 -39.90 -15.48
N CYS A 217 -13.66 -40.11 -14.43
CA CYS A 217 -13.29 -39.72 -13.07
C CYS A 217 -12.39 -40.79 -12.42
N ALA A 218 -11.31 -40.34 -11.79
CA ALA A 218 -10.40 -41.13 -10.96
C ALA A 218 -10.29 -40.51 -9.55
N ASN A 219 -9.67 -41.23 -8.62
CA ASN A 219 -9.48 -40.76 -7.25
C ASN A 219 -8.02 -41.00 -6.82
N ILE A 220 -7.42 -40.04 -6.13
CA ILE A 220 -6.13 -40.17 -5.48
C ILE A 220 -6.32 -40.19 -3.96
N VAL A 221 -5.77 -41.20 -3.30
CA VAL A 221 -5.77 -41.32 -1.83
C VAL A 221 -4.43 -40.87 -1.28
N ILE A 222 -4.44 -39.88 -0.39
CA ILE A 222 -3.24 -39.31 0.24
C ILE A 222 -2.99 -39.98 1.60
N ASP A 223 -1.76 -40.38 1.89
CA ASP A 223 -1.33 -41.11 3.09
C ASP A 223 -2.25 -42.31 3.42
N PRO A 224 -2.37 -43.30 2.51
CA PRO A 224 -3.20 -44.48 2.75
C PRO A 224 -2.67 -45.31 3.92
N THR A 225 -3.53 -45.71 4.85
CA THR A 225 -3.15 -46.55 6.01
C THR A 225 -3.28 -48.05 5.72
N PHE A 226 -2.31 -48.85 6.19
CA PHE A 226 -2.16 -50.29 5.95
C PHE A 226 -3.32 -51.22 6.38
N ARG A 227 -4.26 -50.79 7.24
CA ARG A 227 -5.36 -51.64 7.77
C ARG A 227 -6.70 -51.49 7.06
N MET A 228 -6.66 -51.19 5.77
CA MET A 228 -7.87 -50.94 4.98
C MET A 228 -7.79 -51.87 3.78
N LEU A 229 -8.06 -53.16 4.00
CA LEU A 229 -8.34 -54.18 2.99
C LEU A 229 -9.40 -55.10 3.60
N ASP A 230 -10.54 -55.23 2.93
CA ASP A 230 -11.57 -56.23 3.22
C ASP A 230 -11.05 -57.63 2.82
N ASP A 231 -11.85 -58.66 3.09
CA ASP A 231 -11.51 -60.07 2.80
C ASP A 231 -11.22 -60.36 1.30
N ARG A 232 -11.34 -59.36 0.43
CA ARG A 232 -11.03 -59.40 -1.02
C ARG A 232 -9.88 -58.48 -1.41
N ALA A 233 -9.07 -58.01 -0.46
CA ALA A 233 -8.01 -57.04 -0.68
C ALA A 233 -8.51 -55.68 -1.23
N ARG A 234 -9.72 -55.24 -0.87
CA ARG A 234 -10.26 -53.93 -1.26
C ARG A 234 -10.36 -53.00 -0.07
N PRO A 235 -10.01 -51.71 -0.16
CA PRO A 235 -9.93 -50.91 1.06
C PRO A 235 -11.22 -50.73 1.85
N ALA A 236 -11.21 -51.20 3.12
CA ALA A 236 -12.30 -51.02 4.09
C ALA A 236 -12.42 -49.55 4.51
N SER A 237 -13.64 -49.03 4.69
CA SER A 237 -13.95 -47.62 4.90
C SER A 237 -13.87 -47.18 6.38
N ILE A 238 -12.73 -47.29 7.06
CA ILE A 238 -12.57 -46.72 8.41
C ILE A 238 -11.89 -45.36 8.31
N GLN A 239 -12.73 -44.33 8.19
CA GLN A 239 -12.45 -42.93 7.86
C GLN A 239 -11.52 -42.13 8.81
N GLN A 240 -10.89 -42.74 9.83
CA GLN A 240 -10.51 -41.97 11.04
C GLN A 240 -9.02 -41.86 11.39
N ARG A 241 -8.06 -42.48 10.66
CA ARG A 241 -6.65 -42.57 11.16
C ARG A 241 -5.51 -42.35 10.14
N SER A 242 -5.69 -41.63 9.03
CA SER A 242 -4.53 -41.24 8.20
C SER A 242 -3.79 -40.03 8.78
N ARG A 243 -2.47 -39.94 8.55
CA ARG A 243 -1.65 -38.80 8.96
C ARG A 243 -2.17 -37.49 8.35
N PHE A 244 -2.56 -37.54 7.08
CA PHE A 244 -3.16 -36.42 6.37
C PHE A 244 -4.47 -35.94 7.01
N THR A 245 -5.42 -36.83 7.30
CA THR A 245 -6.70 -36.43 7.93
C THR A 245 -6.49 -35.84 9.33
N THR A 246 -5.51 -36.34 10.10
CA THR A 246 -5.14 -35.72 11.38
C THR A 246 -4.65 -34.28 11.19
N ARG A 247 -3.78 -34.02 10.21
CA ARG A 247 -3.30 -32.67 9.89
C ARG A 247 -4.42 -31.74 9.41
N LEU A 248 -5.36 -32.25 8.59
CA LEU A 248 -6.53 -31.48 8.17
C LEU A 248 -7.41 -31.05 9.35
N ARG A 249 -7.61 -31.93 10.35
CA ARG A 249 -8.31 -31.56 11.59
C ARG A 249 -7.56 -30.53 12.41
N MET A 250 -6.23 -30.64 12.51
CA MET A 250 -5.41 -29.65 13.22
C MET A 250 -5.45 -28.27 12.57
N LEU A 251 -5.66 -28.21 11.25
CA LEU A 251 -5.85 -26.97 10.50
C LEU A 251 -7.31 -26.48 10.50
N ASP A 252 -8.24 -27.20 11.13
CA ASP A 252 -9.68 -26.92 11.12
C ASP A 252 -10.31 -26.82 9.71
N VAL A 253 -9.73 -27.51 8.73
CA VAL A 253 -10.24 -27.47 7.34
C VAL A 253 -11.16 -28.64 7.00
N LEU A 254 -11.19 -29.68 7.83
CA LEU A 254 -12.07 -30.85 7.66
C LEU A 254 -13.52 -30.44 7.91
N ASP A 255 -14.41 -30.71 6.97
CA ASP A 255 -15.82 -30.26 6.94
C ASP A 255 -16.02 -28.73 7.02
N ASN A 256 -14.93 -27.96 6.96
CA ASN A 256 -14.89 -26.50 7.00
C ASN A 256 -13.79 -25.99 6.04
N LYS A 257 -13.93 -26.28 4.74
CA LYS A 257 -12.89 -25.95 3.77
C LYS A 257 -12.67 -24.44 3.70
N HIS A 258 -11.51 -23.99 4.17
CA HIS A 258 -11.06 -22.61 4.07
C HIS A 258 -9.54 -22.57 3.90
N ILE A 259 -8.99 -21.42 3.52
CA ILE A 259 -7.53 -21.23 3.47
C ILE A 259 -7.07 -20.73 4.85
N PRO A 260 -6.22 -21.47 5.58
CA PRO A 260 -5.81 -21.05 6.91
C PRO A 260 -4.90 -19.82 6.87
N ALA A 261 -4.97 -18.97 7.90
CA ALA A 261 -4.25 -17.69 7.96
C ALA A 261 -2.73 -17.83 7.79
N ALA A 262 -2.12 -18.89 8.34
CA ALA A 262 -0.70 -19.18 8.17
C ALA A 262 -0.30 -19.34 6.69
N TYR A 263 -1.19 -19.87 5.85
CA TYR A 263 -0.95 -20.00 4.41
C TYR A 263 -1.16 -18.67 3.68
N LEU A 264 -2.11 -17.83 4.11
CA LEU A 264 -2.30 -16.47 3.58
C LEU A 264 -1.13 -15.54 3.92
N ARG A 265 -0.36 -15.84 4.97
CA ARG A 265 0.82 -15.09 5.42
C ARG A 265 2.14 -15.86 5.22
N ALA A 266 2.10 -16.90 4.40
CA ALA A 266 3.27 -17.66 4.02
C ALA A 266 4.12 -16.90 2.98
N SER A 267 5.34 -17.39 2.75
CA SER A 267 6.22 -16.78 1.75
C SER A 267 5.60 -16.77 0.36
N ARG A 268 6.17 -15.94 -0.52
CA ARG A 268 5.76 -15.88 -1.94
C ARG A 268 5.73 -17.28 -2.56
N ALA A 269 6.75 -18.09 -2.32
CA ALA A 269 6.85 -19.43 -2.88
C ALA A 269 5.76 -20.36 -2.35
N GLN A 270 5.52 -20.36 -1.04
CA GLN A 270 4.50 -21.19 -0.40
C GLN A 270 3.08 -20.80 -0.84
N ARG A 271 2.77 -19.50 -0.94
CA ARG A 271 1.49 -19.02 -1.47
C ARG A 271 1.25 -19.42 -2.93
N LEU A 272 2.28 -19.32 -3.76
CA LEU A 272 2.20 -19.76 -5.16
C LEU A 272 1.95 -21.28 -5.27
N GLU A 273 2.59 -22.08 -4.42
CA GLU A 273 2.34 -23.53 -4.37
C GLU A 273 0.91 -23.87 -3.96
N LEU A 274 0.33 -23.13 -3.01
CA LEU A 274 -1.07 -23.29 -2.64
C LEU A 274 -1.99 -23.00 -3.84
N ILE A 275 -1.76 -21.88 -4.54
CA ILE A 275 -2.50 -21.53 -5.75
C ILE A 275 -2.36 -22.62 -6.80
N ARG A 276 -1.16 -23.17 -7.03
CA ARG A 276 -0.93 -24.25 -7.99
C ARG A 276 -1.79 -25.47 -7.70
N GLY A 277 -1.90 -25.88 -6.44
CA GLY A 277 -2.78 -26.98 -6.06
C GLY A 277 -4.27 -26.68 -6.31
N MET A 278 -4.72 -25.48 -5.92
CA MET A 278 -6.10 -25.06 -6.18
C MET A 278 -6.41 -24.92 -7.67
N MET A 279 -5.41 -24.57 -8.49
CA MET A 279 -5.55 -24.40 -9.92
C MET A 279 -5.46 -25.71 -10.71
N ASP A 280 -4.71 -26.69 -10.21
CA ASP A 280 -4.64 -28.02 -10.81
C ASP A 280 -5.93 -28.83 -10.57
N SER A 281 -6.64 -28.57 -9.46
CA SER A 281 -8.00 -29.05 -9.21
C SER A 281 -9.05 -28.24 -9.99
N ASP A 282 -9.58 -27.17 -9.40
CA ASP A 282 -10.72 -26.39 -9.90
C ASP A 282 -10.34 -25.28 -10.90
N GLY A 283 -9.05 -25.13 -11.22
CA GLY A 283 -8.55 -24.11 -12.12
C GLY A 283 -8.45 -24.56 -13.58
N THR A 284 -8.44 -23.58 -14.48
CA THR A 284 -8.21 -23.79 -15.90
C THR A 284 -7.48 -22.62 -16.52
N ILE A 285 -6.92 -22.85 -17.70
CA ILE A 285 -6.37 -21.82 -18.58
C ILE A 285 -7.22 -21.79 -19.86
N THR A 286 -7.68 -20.60 -20.23
CA THR A 286 -8.55 -20.40 -21.39
C THR A 286 -7.92 -21.00 -22.65
N PRO A 287 -8.72 -21.47 -23.63
CA PRO A 287 -8.19 -22.11 -24.85
C PRO A 287 -7.17 -21.25 -25.61
N ASP A 288 -7.30 -19.92 -25.53
CA ASP A 288 -6.37 -18.97 -26.15
C ASP A 288 -5.11 -18.68 -25.30
N GLY A 289 -4.94 -19.35 -24.16
CA GLY A 289 -3.78 -19.24 -23.28
C GLY A 289 -3.67 -17.91 -22.52
N LYS A 290 -4.72 -17.06 -22.54
CA LYS A 290 -4.62 -15.69 -22.05
C LYS A 290 -5.01 -15.48 -20.59
N ARG A 291 -5.92 -16.30 -20.06
CA ARG A 291 -6.50 -16.11 -18.72
C ARG A 291 -6.53 -17.41 -17.93
N CYS A 292 -6.04 -17.33 -16.71
CA CYS A 292 -6.28 -18.34 -15.68
C CYS A 292 -7.66 -18.07 -15.08
N GLU A 293 -8.46 -19.12 -14.91
CA GLU A 293 -9.78 -19.06 -14.29
C GLU A 293 -9.87 -20.10 -13.17
N PHE A 294 -10.34 -19.68 -12.00
CA PHE A 294 -10.70 -20.55 -10.88
C PHE A 294 -12.19 -20.41 -10.63
N SER A 295 -12.93 -21.51 -10.53
CA SER A 295 -14.38 -21.46 -10.28
C SER A 295 -14.74 -22.28 -9.06
N ASN A 296 -15.45 -21.69 -8.11
CA ASN A 296 -15.90 -22.39 -6.91
C ASN A 296 -17.22 -21.81 -6.40
N ALA A 297 -18.05 -22.66 -5.78
CA ALA A 297 -19.32 -22.28 -5.18
C ALA A 297 -19.19 -21.91 -3.69
N ASP A 298 -18.02 -22.12 -3.09
CA ASP A 298 -17.71 -21.65 -1.74
C ASP A 298 -17.13 -20.24 -1.81
N ARG A 299 -17.80 -19.28 -1.16
CA ARG A 299 -17.36 -17.88 -1.15
C ARG A 299 -16.08 -17.69 -0.32
N GLY A 300 -15.91 -18.43 0.77
CA GLY A 300 -14.71 -18.34 1.62
C GLY A 300 -13.45 -18.77 0.87
N LEU A 301 -13.51 -19.86 0.09
CA LEU A 301 -12.39 -20.27 -0.77
C LEU A 301 -12.11 -19.26 -1.89
N VAL A 302 -13.16 -18.64 -2.44
CA VAL A 302 -13.02 -17.57 -3.44
C VAL A 302 -12.32 -16.35 -2.85
N ASP A 303 -12.73 -15.90 -1.65
CA ASP A 303 -12.12 -14.76 -0.98
C ASP A 303 -10.66 -15.04 -0.57
N GLY A 304 -10.36 -16.24 -0.08
CA GLY A 304 -9.00 -16.68 0.18
C GLY A 304 -8.13 -16.70 -1.09
N MET A 305 -8.64 -17.22 -2.21
CA MET A 305 -7.95 -17.19 -3.51
C MET A 305 -7.68 -15.74 -3.97
N LEU A 306 -8.63 -14.82 -3.77
CA LEU A 306 -8.44 -13.41 -4.12
C LEU A 306 -7.33 -12.76 -3.30
N GLU A 307 -7.28 -13.04 -1.99
CA GLU A 307 -6.23 -12.51 -1.12
C GLU A 307 -4.84 -13.05 -1.52
N LEU A 308 -4.72 -14.35 -1.81
CA LEU A 308 -3.47 -14.95 -2.31
C LEU A 308 -3.02 -14.31 -3.62
N LEU A 309 -3.93 -14.16 -4.60
CA LEU A 309 -3.59 -13.57 -5.89
C LEU A 309 -3.16 -12.11 -5.77
N ARG A 310 -3.89 -11.31 -4.97
CA ARG A 310 -3.58 -9.88 -4.79
C ARG A 310 -2.29 -9.66 -4.02
N SER A 311 -2.03 -10.46 -2.99
CA SER A 311 -0.78 -10.42 -2.24
C SER A 311 0.43 -10.91 -3.05
N LEU A 312 0.21 -11.58 -4.19
CA LEU A 312 1.25 -11.91 -5.18
C LEU A 312 1.29 -10.91 -6.36
N GLY A 313 0.58 -9.79 -6.26
CA GLY A 313 0.58 -8.71 -7.26
C GLY A 313 -0.29 -8.97 -8.50
N TYR A 314 -1.16 -9.99 -8.48
CA TYR A 314 -2.10 -10.22 -9.57
C TYR A 314 -3.36 -9.36 -9.45
N LYS A 315 -3.97 -9.08 -10.61
CA LYS A 315 -5.25 -8.38 -10.75
C LYS A 315 -6.38 -9.36 -11.10
N PRO A 316 -7.01 -10.03 -10.10
CA PRO A 316 -8.15 -10.91 -10.36
C PRO A 316 -9.46 -10.12 -10.52
N ALA A 317 -10.25 -10.48 -11.52
CA ALA A 317 -11.65 -10.08 -11.65
C ALA A 317 -12.56 -11.21 -11.20
N VAL A 318 -13.70 -10.87 -10.59
CA VAL A 318 -14.66 -11.84 -10.03
C VAL A 318 -16.00 -11.71 -10.73
N TYR A 319 -16.57 -12.85 -11.14
CA TYR A 319 -17.86 -12.92 -11.80
C TYR A 319 -18.75 -13.91 -11.07
N PHE A 320 -19.97 -13.49 -10.71
CA PHE A 320 -20.99 -14.43 -10.23
C PHE A 320 -21.71 -15.07 -11.42
N MET A 321 -21.82 -16.39 -11.39
CA MET A 321 -22.48 -17.19 -12.40
C MET A 321 -23.76 -17.77 -11.79
N GLY A 322 -24.91 -17.27 -12.27
CA GLY A 322 -26.22 -17.71 -11.77
C GLY A 322 -26.49 -19.19 -12.01
N SER A 323 -27.43 -19.73 -11.23
CA SER A 323 -27.90 -21.11 -11.33
C SER A 323 -28.38 -21.45 -12.74
N ARG A 324 -28.06 -22.66 -13.21
CA ARG A 324 -28.55 -23.17 -14.51
C ARG A 324 -29.39 -24.41 -14.30
N ARG A 325 -30.56 -24.46 -14.94
CA ARG A 325 -31.37 -25.68 -15.05
C ARG A 325 -30.76 -26.58 -16.12
N LYS A 326 -30.53 -27.84 -15.78
CA LYS A 326 -30.10 -28.90 -16.70
C LYS A 326 -30.93 -30.15 -16.46
N VAL A 327 -31.32 -30.80 -17.55
CA VAL A 327 -31.91 -32.14 -17.49
C VAL A 327 -30.77 -33.15 -17.50
N ILE A 328 -30.57 -33.87 -16.39
CA ILE A 328 -29.56 -34.92 -16.26
C ILE A 328 -30.31 -36.22 -16.00
N ASN A 329 -30.15 -37.20 -16.90
CA ASN A 329 -30.87 -38.49 -16.86
C ASN A 329 -32.40 -38.33 -16.74
N GLY A 330 -32.99 -37.39 -17.48
CA GLY A 330 -34.43 -37.13 -17.46
C GLY A 330 -34.93 -36.40 -16.20
N GLN A 331 -34.06 -36.08 -15.24
CA GLN A 331 -34.40 -35.30 -14.06
C GLN A 331 -33.95 -33.85 -14.21
N ASP A 332 -34.84 -32.93 -13.90
CA ASP A 332 -34.49 -31.52 -13.75
C ASP A 332 -33.58 -31.32 -12.54
N ARG A 333 -32.38 -30.79 -12.81
CA ARG A 333 -31.43 -30.38 -11.78
C ARG A 333 -31.06 -28.92 -11.97
N THR A 334 -31.13 -28.15 -10.91
CA THR A 334 -30.68 -26.77 -10.89
C THR A 334 -29.32 -26.72 -10.22
N SER A 335 -28.29 -26.25 -10.94
CA SER A 335 -26.99 -26.01 -10.31
C SER A 335 -27.10 -24.83 -9.34
N LEU A 336 -26.36 -24.87 -8.24
CA LEU A 336 -26.12 -23.66 -7.46
C LEU A 336 -25.39 -22.61 -8.32
N GLY A 337 -25.52 -21.34 -7.94
CA GLY A 337 -24.66 -20.30 -8.46
C GLY A 337 -23.22 -20.51 -7.97
N TYR A 338 -22.24 -20.01 -8.72
CA TYR A 338 -20.82 -20.11 -8.36
C TYR A 338 -20.08 -18.84 -8.76
N TRP A 339 -18.91 -18.62 -8.17
CA TRP A 339 -18.03 -17.50 -8.53
C TRP A 339 -16.91 -17.99 -9.43
N ARG A 340 -16.58 -17.18 -10.43
CA ARG A 340 -15.41 -17.35 -11.29
C ARG A 340 -14.44 -16.22 -11.04
N VAL A 341 -13.24 -16.55 -10.61
CA VAL A 341 -12.10 -15.65 -10.52
C VAL A 341 -11.28 -15.79 -11.80
N SER A 342 -10.96 -14.68 -12.46
CA SER A 342 -10.21 -14.66 -13.72
C SER A 342 -9.09 -13.62 -13.67
N TRP A 343 -7.86 -14.03 -14.02
CA TRP A 343 -6.70 -13.15 -14.09
C TRP A 343 -5.75 -13.57 -15.22
N THR A 344 -4.74 -12.74 -15.47
CA THR A 344 -3.64 -13.09 -16.37
C THR A 344 -2.39 -13.42 -15.57
N ALA A 345 -1.86 -14.61 -15.79
CA ALA A 345 -0.52 -15.03 -15.43
C ALA A 345 0.23 -15.50 -16.69
N TYR A 346 1.54 -15.67 -16.58
CA TYR A 346 2.41 -16.02 -17.70
C TYR A 346 3.23 -17.27 -17.41
N SER A 347 3.70 -17.95 -18.46
CA SER A 347 4.42 -19.22 -18.34
C SER A 347 5.77 -19.13 -17.63
N GLU A 348 6.33 -17.93 -17.44
CA GLU A 348 7.57 -17.72 -16.67
C GLU A 348 7.38 -17.99 -15.17
N GLU A 349 6.15 -17.89 -14.67
CA GLU A 349 5.78 -18.31 -13.32
C GLU A 349 4.44 -19.04 -13.39
N PRO A 350 4.45 -20.34 -13.75
CA PRO A 350 3.23 -21.08 -14.03
C PRO A 350 2.30 -21.17 -12.82
N MET A 351 1.00 -21.06 -13.08
CA MET A 351 -0.09 -21.21 -12.10
C MET A 351 -0.52 -22.66 -11.86
N PHE A 352 0.15 -23.60 -12.51
CA PHE A 352 -0.20 -25.01 -12.57
C PHE A 352 1.07 -25.84 -12.42
N ARG A 353 0.96 -27.08 -11.94
CA ARG A 353 1.99 -28.11 -12.15
C ARG A 353 1.61 -29.07 -13.29
N LEU A 354 0.31 -29.26 -13.54
CA LEU A 354 -0.18 -30.09 -14.66
C LEU A 354 0.41 -29.65 -16.00
N SER A 355 1.15 -30.55 -16.64
CA SER A 355 1.93 -30.29 -17.86
C SER A 355 1.06 -29.73 -18.98
N ARG A 356 -0.15 -30.28 -19.16
CA ARG A 356 -1.10 -29.82 -20.19
C ARG A 356 -1.63 -28.40 -19.95
N LYS A 357 -1.72 -27.96 -18.69
CA LYS A 357 -2.18 -26.60 -18.33
C LYS A 357 -1.02 -25.62 -18.48
N VAL A 358 0.18 -26.00 -18.02
CA VAL A 358 1.42 -25.22 -18.20
C VAL A 358 1.70 -24.97 -19.68
N ALA A 359 1.64 -26.01 -20.52
CA ALA A 359 1.91 -25.90 -21.96
C ALA A 359 0.96 -24.96 -22.72
N ARG A 360 -0.21 -24.66 -22.16
CA ARG A 360 -1.17 -23.71 -22.75
C ARG A 360 -0.96 -22.28 -22.28
N MET A 361 -0.19 -22.05 -21.21
CA MET A 361 0.08 -20.69 -20.73
C MET A 361 0.93 -19.94 -21.75
N ARG A 362 0.52 -18.70 -22.07
CA ARG A 362 1.34 -17.82 -22.90
C ARG A 362 2.53 -17.24 -22.12
N SER A 363 3.64 -17.02 -22.80
CA SER A 363 4.79 -16.26 -22.30
C SER A 363 4.49 -14.76 -22.19
N ILE A 364 5.17 -14.09 -21.27
CA ILE A 364 5.14 -12.63 -21.11
C ILE A 364 5.59 -11.89 -22.37
N ALA A 365 6.47 -12.48 -23.18
CA ALA A 365 6.97 -11.91 -24.44
C ALA A 365 5.84 -11.70 -25.47
N HIS A 366 4.83 -12.56 -25.43
CA HIS A 366 3.61 -12.47 -26.26
C HIS A 366 2.42 -11.91 -25.47
N GLY A 367 2.72 -11.32 -24.30
CA GLY A 367 1.76 -10.80 -23.34
C GLY A 367 1.55 -9.29 -23.43
N ARG A 368 0.84 -8.76 -22.43
CA ARG A 368 0.62 -7.33 -22.23
C ARG A 368 0.72 -7.05 -20.72
N PRO A 369 1.90 -7.21 -20.10
CA PRO A 369 2.04 -7.17 -18.65
C PRO A 369 1.58 -5.83 -18.05
N GLY A 370 1.78 -4.71 -18.76
CA GLY A 370 1.26 -3.41 -18.33
C GLY A 370 -0.27 -3.33 -18.22
N LYS A 371 -1.04 -4.20 -18.91
CA LYS A 371 -2.51 -4.28 -18.72
C LYS A 371 -2.90 -5.18 -17.56
N SER A 372 -2.16 -6.26 -17.33
CA SER A 372 -2.46 -7.23 -16.25
C SER A 372 -1.98 -6.75 -14.88
N ARG A 373 -0.99 -5.84 -14.84
CA ARG A 373 -0.40 -5.30 -13.60
C ARG A 373 -0.91 -3.89 -13.25
N ARG A 374 -1.98 -3.41 -13.90
CA ARG A 374 -2.57 -2.08 -13.64
C ARG A 374 -4.07 -2.17 -13.45
N ARG A 375 -4.58 -1.58 -12.38
CA ARG A 375 -6.02 -1.38 -12.12
C ARG A 375 -6.47 -0.07 -12.77
N ARG A 376 -7.52 -0.10 -13.58
CA ARG A 376 -8.10 1.13 -14.16
C ARG A 376 -9.08 1.74 -13.17
N ILE A 377 -9.04 3.05 -12.99
CA ILE A 377 -10.09 3.76 -12.25
C ILE A 377 -11.30 3.90 -13.19
N VAL A 378 -12.42 3.29 -12.81
CA VAL A 378 -13.63 3.24 -13.64
C VAL A 378 -14.71 4.23 -13.21
N SER A 379 -14.76 4.55 -11.91
CA SER A 379 -15.59 5.63 -11.38
C SER A 379 -14.93 6.28 -10.17
N ILE A 380 -15.25 7.56 -9.97
CA ILE A 380 -14.99 8.32 -8.76
C ILE A 380 -16.30 9.02 -8.43
N GLU A 381 -16.91 8.66 -7.31
CA GLU A 381 -18.25 9.11 -6.95
C GLU A 381 -18.20 9.81 -5.59
N PRO A 382 -18.75 11.02 -5.44
CA PRO A 382 -18.93 11.60 -4.11
C PRO A 382 -19.76 10.65 -3.24
N THR A 383 -19.38 10.51 -1.98
CA THR A 383 -20.12 9.72 -0.98
C THR A 383 -20.41 10.59 0.23
N ASN A 384 -21.29 10.12 1.11
CA ASN A 384 -21.46 10.73 2.42
C ASN A 384 -20.11 10.88 3.11
N SER A 385 -19.94 11.99 3.83
CA SER A 385 -18.78 12.17 4.69
C SER A 385 -18.71 11.02 5.69
N VAL A 386 -17.55 10.36 5.75
CA VAL A 386 -17.25 9.32 6.74
C VAL A 386 -16.07 9.77 7.58
N PRO A 387 -15.88 9.23 8.80
CA PRO A 387 -14.65 9.47 9.54
C PRO A 387 -13.47 8.93 8.74
N VAL A 388 -12.45 9.76 8.56
CA VAL A 388 -11.25 9.43 7.79
C VAL A 388 -10.01 9.67 8.65
N ARG A 389 -8.96 8.88 8.45
CA ARG A 389 -7.68 9.02 9.13
C ARG A 389 -6.55 8.87 8.12
N CYS A 390 -5.44 9.50 8.40
CA CYS A 390 -4.21 9.25 7.68
C CYS A 390 -3.20 8.52 8.57
N ILE A 391 -2.30 7.78 7.94
CA ILE A 391 -1.07 7.25 8.53
C ILE A 391 0.17 7.72 7.75
N GLU A 392 1.31 7.72 8.41
CA GLU A 392 2.61 7.96 7.80
C GLU A 392 3.45 6.68 7.92
N VAL A 393 4.18 6.34 6.87
CA VAL A 393 5.05 5.16 6.84
C VAL A 393 6.49 5.53 6.49
N ASP A 394 7.44 4.74 6.99
CA ASP A 394 8.87 4.91 6.74
C ASP A 394 9.34 4.36 5.37
N SER A 395 8.40 3.95 4.51
CA SER A 395 8.71 3.38 3.21
C SER A 395 9.44 4.39 2.31
N PRO A 396 10.41 3.93 1.50
CA PRO A 396 11.17 4.76 0.55
C PRO A 396 10.37 5.76 -0.30
N ASN A 397 9.20 5.34 -0.77
CA ASN A 397 8.35 6.14 -1.64
C ASN A 397 7.18 6.76 -0.87
N HIS A 398 7.15 6.56 0.45
CA HIS A 398 6.04 6.88 1.34
C HIS A 398 4.68 6.34 0.88
N LEU A 399 4.73 5.24 0.13
CA LEU A 399 3.56 4.48 -0.26
C LEU A 399 3.32 3.34 0.74
N TYR A 400 2.05 3.03 0.95
CA TYR A 400 1.61 1.83 1.63
C TYR A 400 0.42 1.22 0.89
N LEU A 401 0.15 -0.06 1.16
CA LEU A 401 -0.97 -0.79 0.57
C LEU A 401 -2.24 -0.62 1.40
N CYS A 402 -3.36 -0.37 0.74
CA CYS A 402 -4.67 -0.20 1.37
C CYS A 402 -5.78 -0.97 0.66
N GLY A 403 -6.86 -1.25 1.41
CA GLY A 403 -8.02 -1.99 0.94
C GLY A 403 -7.74 -3.48 0.72
N GLU A 404 -8.81 -4.24 0.51
CA GLU A 404 -8.73 -5.66 0.13
C GLU A 404 -8.04 -5.87 -1.22
N GLY A 405 -7.90 -4.81 -2.01
CA GLY A 405 -7.23 -4.77 -3.30
C GLY A 405 -5.71 -4.62 -3.25
N TRP A 406 -5.13 -4.36 -2.06
CA TRP A 406 -3.70 -4.08 -1.86
C TRP A 406 -3.23 -2.92 -2.77
N ILE A 407 -3.88 -1.77 -2.66
CA ILE A 407 -3.73 -0.63 -3.57
C ILE A 407 -2.70 0.38 -3.00
N PRO A 408 -1.65 0.78 -3.74
CA PRO A 408 -0.68 1.79 -3.30
C PRO A 408 -1.24 3.24 -3.15
N THR A 409 -0.82 4.00 -2.12
CA THR A 409 -1.23 5.41 -1.87
C THR A 409 -0.20 6.29 -1.07
N HIS A 410 -0.23 7.66 -1.12
CA HIS A 410 0.87 8.64 -0.81
C HIS A 410 0.71 9.63 0.41
N ASN A 411 1.81 10.29 0.91
CA ASN A 411 1.91 11.32 2.02
C ASN A 411 2.61 12.72 1.67
N THR A 412 2.79 13.76 2.53
CA THR A 412 2.96 15.25 2.18
C THR A 412 4.39 15.88 1.99
N GLU A 413 4.54 17.06 1.32
CA GLU A 413 5.78 17.62 0.65
C GLU A 413 6.36 19.05 0.97
N SER A 414 5.90 19.82 1.97
CA SER A 414 6.20 21.28 2.06
C SER A 414 7.69 21.70 2.11
N GLY A 415 8.55 20.97 2.81
CA GLY A 415 9.97 21.31 2.96
C GLY A 415 10.77 21.26 1.65
N ASN A 416 10.41 20.36 0.75
CA ASN A 416 11.09 20.19 -0.55
C ASN A 416 10.91 21.41 -1.45
N ASN A 417 9.73 22.05 -1.40
CA ASN A 417 9.48 23.28 -2.18
C ASN A 417 10.38 24.42 -1.76
N TRP A 418 10.62 24.57 -0.46
CA TRP A 418 11.45 25.65 0.06
C TRP A 418 12.91 25.47 -0.35
N LEU A 419 13.43 24.25 -0.29
CA LEU A 419 14.77 23.94 -0.81
C LEU A 419 14.90 24.28 -2.30
N GLY A 420 13.90 23.92 -3.12
CA GLY A 420 13.88 24.29 -4.54
C GLY A 420 13.81 25.80 -4.76
N TYR A 421 13.03 26.53 -3.96
CA TYR A 421 12.98 28.00 -4.00
C TYR A 421 14.35 28.62 -3.70
N ILE A 422 15.07 28.11 -2.70
CA ILE A 422 16.41 28.60 -2.35
C ILE A 422 17.38 28.40 -3.53
N MET A 423 17.45 27.19 -4.08
CA MET A 423 18.35 26.86 -5.19
C MET A 423 18.14 27.73 -6.43
N HIS A 424 16.90 28.17 -6.67
CA HIS A 424 16.55 28.93 -7.87
C HIS A 424 16.60 30.45 -7.64
N HIS A 425 15.93 30.95 -6.61
CA HIS A 425 15.64 32.37 -6.46
C HIS A 425 16.60 33.09 -5.51
N VAL A 426 17.13 32.38 -4.51
CA VAL A 426 18.01 32.97 -3.49
C VAL A 426 19.18 32.05 -3.14
N PRO A 427 20.02 31.65 -4.12
CA PRO A 427 21.08 30.68 -3.90
C PRO A 427 21.98 31.09 -2.74
N ALA A 428 22.20 30.15 -1.82
CA ALA A 428 23.08 30.32 -0.68
C ALA A 428 23.44 28.97 -0.05
N PRO A 429 24.48 28.91 0.80
CA PRO A 429 24.78 27.74 1.61
C PRO A 429 23.58 27.35 2.48
N THR A 430 23.12 26.11 2.34
CA THR A 430 21.92 25.55 2.97
C THR A 430 22.25 24.21 3.60
N LEU A 431 21.83 24.01 4.85
CA LEU A 431 21.97 22.73 5.56
C LEU A 431 20.59 22.12 5.79
N ALA A 432 20.35 20.93 5.23
CA ALA A 432 19.16 20.12 5.50
C ALA A 432 19.53 18.98 6.46
N VAL A 433 18.83 18.90 7.58
CA VAL A 433 19.09 17.95 8.65
C VAL A 433 17.89 17.00 8.76
N GLN A 434 18.19 15.72 8.73
CA GLN A 434 17.26 14.63 8.99
C GLN A 434 17.63 13.97 10.33
N PRO A 435 16.79 13.12 10.95
CA PRO A 435 17.12 12.53 12.25
C PRO A 435 18.45 11.75 12.26
N THR A 436 18.76 11.06 11.17
CA THR A 436 20.03 10.32 10.99
C THR A 436 20.68 10.58 9.63
N VAL A 437 21.99 10.31 9.51
CA VAL A 437 22.73 10.41 8.25
C VAL A 437 22.14 9.46 7.19
N GLU A 438 21.72 8.26 7.60
CA GLU A 438 21.08 7.28 6.72
C GLU A 438 19.75 7.80 6.16
N LEU A 439 18.94 8.47 6.99
CA LEU A 439 17.72 9.14 6.55
C LEU A 439 18.03 10.34 5.64
N ALA A 440 19.13 11.07 5.88
CA ALA A 440 19.59 12.13 4.97
C ALA A 440 19.97 11.60 3.57
N LYS A 441 20.70 10.48 3.50
CA LYS A 441 21.02 9.80 2.22
C LYS A 441 19.77 9.31 1.50
N ARG A 442 18.78 8.83 2.26
CA ARG A 442 17.49 8.36 1.75
C ARG A 442 16.70 9.54 1.18
N PHE A 443 16.53 10.60 1.96
CA PHE A 443 15.89 11.85 1.57
C PHE A 443 16.53 12.48 0.31
N SER A 444 17.87 12.49 0.20
CA SER A 444 18.52 12.97 -1.02
C SER A 444 18.09 12.17 -2.25
N ARG A 445 18.18 10.83 -2.19
CA ARG A 445 17.90 9.97 -3.36
C ARG A 445 16.43 9.97 -3.77
N GLN A 446 15.54 10.08 -2.79
CA GLN A 446 14.11 9.85 -3.01
C GLN A 446 13.32 11.15 -3.15
N ARG A 447 13.83 12.27 -2.64
CA ARG A 447 13.11 13.55 -2.62
C ARG A 447 13.85 14.65 -3.37
N ILE A 448 15.15 14.83 -3.07
CA ILE A 448 15.94 15.90 -3.69
C ILE A 448 16.35 15.58 -5.12
N ASP A 449 16.90 14.40 -5.39
CA ASP A 449 17.33 14.03 -6.75
C ASP A 449 16.17 14.12 -7.75
N PRO A 450 14.95 13.60 -7.45
CA PRO A 450 13.81 13.77 -8.35
C PRO A 450 13.38 15.23 -8.52
N LEU A 451 13.30 15.99 -7.42
CA LEU A 451 13.02 17.43 -7.45
C LEU A 451 13.94 18.17 -8.42
N LEU A 452 15.24 17.82 -8.43
CA LEU A 452 16.24 18.39 -9.33
C LEU A 452 16.04 17.92 -10.77
N GLU A 453 15.91 16.62 -11.00
CA GLU A 453 15.77 16.01 -12.34
C GLU A 453 14.52 16.51 -13.09
N GLU A 454 13.45 16.80 -12.36
CA GLU A 454 12.11 17.05 -12.91
C GLU A 454 11.76 18.54 -12.96
N THR A 455 12.55 19.40 -12.31
CA THR A 455 12.38 20.86 -12.36
C THR A 455 13.41 21.45 -13.32
N PRO A 456 13.07 21.79 -14.59
CA PRO A 456 14.00 22.36 -15.57
C PRO A 456 14.93 23.45 -15.01
N ALA A 457 14.38 24.43 -14.29
CA ALA A 457 15.15 25.52 -13.70
C ALA A 457 16.19 25.06 -12.66
N LEU A 458 15.95 23.95 -11.97
CA LEU A 458 16.90 23.35 -11.02
C LEU A 458 17.87 22.39 -11.72
N ARG A 459 17.38 21.58 -12.66
CA ARG A 459 18.19 20.66 -13.47
C ARG A 459 19.31 21.38 -14.21
N GLU A 460 19.04 22.58 -14.72
CA GLU A 460 20.04 23.41 -15.41
C GLU A 460 21.09 24.01 -14.46
N ARG A 461 20.79 24.07 -13.15
CA ARG A 461 21.65 24.69 -12.13
C ARG A 461 22.49 23.68 -11.36
N VAL A 462 21.97 22.48 -11.13
CA VAL A 462 22.67 21.42 -10.41
C VAL A 462 23.21 20.41 -11.41
N ALA A 463 24.53 20.39 -11.59
CA ALA A 463 25.19 19.45 -12.48
C ALA A 463 24.90 17.99 -12.06
N PRO A 464 24.74 17.05 -13.00
CA PRO A 464 24.52 15.65 -12.66
C PRO A 464 25.74 15.06 -11.96
N ALA A 465 25.54 14.21 -10.94
CA ALA A 465 26.62 13.66 -10.12
C ALA A 465 27.72 12.90 -10.89
N ARG A 466 27.42 12.41 -12.11
CA ARG A 466 28.39 11.71 -12.98
C ARG A 466 29.20 12.64 -13.88
N ALA A 467 28.88 13.93 -13.93
CA ALA A 467 29.68 14.89 -14.67
C ALA A 467 31.00 15.13 -13.94
N ARG A 468 32.08 15.18 -14.72
CA ARG A 468 33.42 15.53 -14.24
C ARG A 468 33.34 16.91 -13.56
N ASP A 469 33.90 17.01 -12.35
CA ASP A 469 33.93 18.22 -11.52
C ASP A 469 32.56 18.78 -11.08
N SER A 470 31.50 17.94 -10.99
CA SER A 470 30.12 18.40 -10.72
C SER A 470 29.83 18.91 -9.30
N GLY A 471 30.70 18.70 -8.31
CA GLY A 471 30.46 19.05 -6.89
C GLY A 471 29.25 18.34 -6.23
N ASN A 472 28.45 17.63 -7.03
CA ASN A 472 27.20 16.98 -6.64
C ASN A 472 27.46 15.53 -6.20
N THR A 473 27.12 15.24 -4.96
CA THR A 473 27.21 13.92 -4.33
C THR A 473 25.88 13.53 -3.69
N MET A 474 25.81 12.37 -3.04
CA MET A 474 24.61 11.93 -2.33
C MET A 474 24.22 12.85 -1.17
N LEU A 475 25.17 13.58 -0.57
CA LEU A 475 24.90 14.45 0.59
C LEU A 475 25.25 15.91 0.32
N SER A 476 25.57 16.26 -0.92
CA SER A 476 25.89 17.64 -1.32
C SER A 476 25.36 17.91 -2.72
N LYS A 477 24.61 19.01 -2.91
CA LYS A 477 24.17 19.50 -4.22
C LYS A 477 24.74 20.90 -4.42
N GLU A 478 25.73 21.05 -5.30
CA GLU A 478 26.29 22.35 -5.66
C GLU A 478 25.49 23.00 -6.81
N PHE A 479 25.32 24.31 -6.74
CA PHE A 479 24.64 25.12 -7.75
C PHE A 479 25.21 26.55 -7.76
N PRO A 480 25.07 27.32 -8.86
CA PRO A 480 25.57 28.68 -8.93
C PRO A 480 25.11 29.55 -7.74
N GLY A 481 26.07 30.02 -6.94
CA GLY A 481 25.82 30.87 -5.78
C GLY A 481 25.45 30.14 -4.49
N GLY A 482 25.42 28.80 -4.46
CA GLY A 482 25.10 28.07 -3.23
C GLY A 482 25.41 26.57 -3.25
N ILE A 483 25.11 25.94 -2.12
CA ILE A 483 25.28 24.51 -1.91
C ILE A 483 24.21 24.04 -0.93
N LEU A 484 23.61 22.88 -1.20
CA LEU A 484 22.76 22.16 -0.26
C LEU A 484 23.55 20.98 0.31
N VAL A 485 23.86 21.01 1.60
CA VAL A 485 24.44 19.86 2.31
C VAL A 485 23.36 19.17 3.12
N LEU A 486 23.34 17.84 3.05
CA LEU A 486 22.42 16.99 3.78
C LEU A 486 23.16 16.24 4.89
N THR A 487 22.63 16.23 6.10
CA THR A 487 23.25 15.54 7.23
C THR A 487 22.23 14.99 8.23
N GLY A 488 22.72 14.21 9.19
CA GLY A 488 21.93 13.66 10.28
C GLY A 488 22.10 14.47 11.56
N ALA A 489 21.02 14.61 12.35
CA ALA A 489 21.07 15.18 13.70
C ALA A 489 21.93 14.35 14.66
N ASN A 490 22.15 13.06 14.34
CA ASN A 490 23.08 12.17 15.02
C ASN A 490 24.57 12.36 14.65
N SER A 491 24.90 13.32 13.76
CA SER A 491 26.29 13.57 13.32
C SER A 491 26.77 14.95 13.75
N ALA A 492 27.51 15.00 14.86
CA ALA A 492 28.09 16.23 15.40
C ALA A 492 28.98 16.91 14.35
N VAL A 493 29.87 16.14 13.71
CA VAL A 493 30.74 16.59 12.62
C VAL A 493 29.92 17.17 11.46
N GLY A 494 28.83 16.50 11.06
CA GLY A 494 27.94 16.96 10.01
C GLY A 494 27.31 18.32 10.32
N LEU A 495 26.80 18.51 11.53
CA LEU A 495 26.18 19.75 12.00
C LEU A 495 27.17 20.93 12.12
N ARG A 496 28.48 20.65 12.19
CA ARG A 496 29.54 21.66 12.25
C ARG A 496 30.30 21.87 10.95
N SER A 497 29.96 21.10 9.91
CA SER A 497 30.78 20.98 8.70
C SER A 497 30.84 22.26 7.84
N MET A 498 29.86 23.15 7.95
CA MET A 498 29.77 24.35 7.10
C MET A 498 29.03 25.51 7.76
N THR A 499 29.29 26.74 7.32
CA THR A 499 28.38 27.87 7.57
C THR A 499 27.19 27.77 6.62
N ALA A 500 25.97 28.02 7.11
CA ALA A 500 24.74 27.86 6.33
C ALA A 500 23.81 29.05 6.58
N ARG A 501 23.40 29.75 5.50
CA ARG A 501 22.42 30.84 5.58
C ARG A 501 21.04 30.30 5.90
N PHE A 502 20.68 29.18 5.27
CA PHE A 502 19.39 28.52 5.42
C PHE A 502 19.54 27.18 6.13
N LEU A 503 18.65 26.89 7.07
CA LEU A 503 18.60 25.63 7.80
C LEU A 503 17.22 25.01 7.61
N PHE A 504 17.17 23.77 7.15
CA PHE A 504 15.96 22.97 7.12
C PHE A 504 16.13 21.80 8.10
N LEU A 505 15.42 21.86 9.22
CA LEU A 505 15.46 20.89 10.31
C LEU A 505 14.14 20.12 10.25
N ASP A 506 14.19 18.92 9.67
CA ASP A 506 13.03 18.07 9.44
C ASP A 506 12.98 16.95 10.47
N GLU A 507 11.76 16.54 10.85
CA GLU A 507 11.49 15.58 11.91
C GLU A 507 12.24 15.84 13.23
N VAL A 508 12.20 17.11 13.66
CA VAL A 508 12.89 17.63 14.86
C VAL A 508 12.57 16.85 16.14
N ASP A 509 11.37 16.30 16.28
CA ASP A 509 11.02 15.51 17.48
C ASP A 509 11.78 14.19 17.58
N ALA A 510 12.29 13.67 16.46
CA ALA A 510 13.09 12.45 16.43
C ALA A 510 14.60 12.72 16.68
N TYR A 511 15.00 13.97 16.96
CA TYR A 511 16.41 14.29 17.17
C TYR A 511 16.88 13.84 18.56
N PRO A 512 18.13 13.32 18.67
CA PRO A 512 18.67 12.90 19.96
C PRO A 512 18.78 14.07 20.92
N GLY A 513 18.70 13.79 22.23
CA GLY A 513 18.89 14.73 23.34
C GLY A 513 20.16 15.57 23.22
N ASP A 514 21.23 14.85 22.88
CA ASP A 514 22.61 15.29 22.77
C ASP A 514 23.24 14.52 21.61
N VAL A 515 24.15 15.17 20.86
CA VAL A 515 24.92 14.50 19.81
C VAL A 515 26.40 14.44 20.18
N ALA A 516 26.85 13.22 20.51
CA ALA A 516 28.24 12.90 20.80
C ALA A 516 28.89 13.76 21.92
N GLY A 517 28.12 14.16 22.93
CA GLY A 517 28.56 15.01 24.04
C GLY A 517 28.69 16.49 23.70
N GLU A 518 28.21 16.92 22.54
CA GLU A 518 28.40 18.29 22.04
C GLU A 518 27.14 19.16 22.15
N GLY A 519 26.10 18.64 22.77
CA GLY A 519 24.86 19.36 23.06
C GLY A 519 23.75 19.13 22.04
N ASP A 520 22.76 20.02 22.09
CA ASP A 520 21.51 19.91 21.32
C ASP A 520 21.75 20.08 19.80
N PRO A 521 21.33 19.11 18.96
CA PRO A 521 21.52 19.18 17.51
C PRO A 521 20.92 20.43 16.84
N ILE A 522 19.77 20.92 17.34
CA ILE A 522 19.12 22.15 16.81
C ILE A 522 20.05 23.34 17.06
N ALA A 523 20.52 23.51 18.29
CA ALA A 523 21.43 24.60 18.66
C ALA A 523 22.75 24.55 17.86
N LEU A 524 23.30 23.36 17.64
CA LEU A 524 24.49 23.17 16.83
C LEU A 524 24.26 23.58 15.37
N ALA A 525 23.14 23.18 14.75
CA ALA A 525 22.79 23.61 13.40
C ALA A 525 22.59 25.13 13.33
N GLU A 526 21.85 25.72 14.28
CA GLU A 526 21.59 27.16 14.31
C GLU A 526 22.84 28.01 14.47
N ALA A 527 23.86 27.50 15.17
CA ALA A 527 25.15 28.16 15.29
C ALA A 527 25.82 28.37 13.92
N ARG A 528 25.52 27.55 12.90
CA ARG A 528 26.06 27.68 11.53
C ARG A 528 25.51 28.87 10.76
N ALA A 529 24.37 29.40 11.20
CA ALA A 529 23.71 30.52 10.55
C ALA A 529 24.04 31.89 11.16
N ARG A 530 24.82 31.93 12.24
CA ARG A 530 25.12 33.16 13.00
C ARG A 530 25.78 34.25 12.16
N THR A 531 26.72 33.89 11.29
CA THR A 531 27.48 34.84 10.45
C THR A 531 26.63 35.55 9.40
N PHE A 532 25.45 35.02 9.06
CA PHE A 532 24.53 35.64 8.10
C PHE A 532 23.62 36.70 8.73
N GLY A 533 23.67 36.89 10.05
CA GLY A 533 22.96 37.94 10.76
C GLY A 533 21.45 37.92 10.49
N TRP A 534 20.90 39.04 10.00
CA TRP A 534 19.49 39.19 9.69
C TRP A 534 19.04 38.41 8.43
N ARG A 535 19.98 37.98 7.57
CA ARG A 535 19.69 37.27 6.31
C ARG A 535 19.51 35.76 6.48
N ARG A 536 19.65 35.25 7.70
CA ARG A 536 19.51 33.82 8.01
C ARG A 536 18.05 33.40 8.11
N LYS A 537 17.76 32.13 7.82
CA LYS A 537 16.45 31.56 8.11
C LYS A 537 16.54 30.08 8.46
N ALA A 538 15.87 29.68 9.53
CA ALA A 538 15.74 28.30 9.97
C ALA A 538 14.28 27.88 9.88
N PHE A 539 14.01 26.75 9.25
CA PHE A 539 12.71 26.11 9.21
C PHE A 539 12.78 24.82 10.01
N LEU A 540 11.98 24.75 11.07
CA LEU A 540 11.84 23.59 11.92
C LEU A 540 10.45 23.01 11.68
N VAL A 541 10.37 21.72 11.35
CA VAL A 541 9.10 21.03 11.12
C VAL A 541 9.15 19.65 11.73
N SER A 542 8.08 19.25 12.40
CA SER A 542 7.90 17.89 12.89
C SER A 542 6.46 17.69 13.36
N THR A 543 6.09 16.43 13.53
CA THR A 543 4.91 16.04 14.29
C THR A 543 5.24 16.03 15.79
N PRO A 544 4.49 16.74 16.66
CA PRO A 544 4.75 16.71 18.08
C PRO A 544 4.46 15.31 18.64
N THR A 545 5.36 14.82 19.49
CA THR A 545 5.30 13.48 20.11
C THR A 545 4.64 13.52 21.49
N ILE A 546 5.42 13.64 22.56
CA ILE A 546 4.93 13.61 23.95
C ILE A 546 4.85 15.04 24.49
N ALA A 547 3.66 15.47 24.91
CA ALA A 547 3.46 16.80 25.51
C ALA A 547 4.45 17.06 26.67
N GLY A 548 5.06 18.23 26.68
CA GLY A 548 6.09 18.64 27.65
C GLY A 548 7.49 18.03 27.41
N ARG A 549 7.63 17.07 26.49
CA ARG A 549 8.93 16.52 26.04
C ARG A 549 9.18 16.76 24.54
N SER A 550 8.14 17.03 23.77
CA SER A 550 8.20 17.29 22.34
C SER A 550 9.05 18.54 22.07
N ARG A 551 10.01 18.38 21.17
CA ARG A 551 10.95 19.44 20.81
C ARG A 551 10.24 20.50 20.00
N ILE A 552 9.53 20.09 18.95
CA ILE A 552 8.76 20.98 18.07
C ILE A 552 7.64 21.70 18.84
N GLU A 553 7.05 21.07 19.85
CA GLU A 553 6.10 21.74 20.77
C GLU A 553 6.79 22.85 21.54
N ARG A 554 7.94 22.57 22.17
CA ARG A 554 8.74 23.60 22.85
C ARG A 554 9.09 24.76 21.93
N GLU A 555 9.51 24.46 20.69
CA GLU A 555 9.83 25.48 19.69
C GLU A 555 8.60 26.28 19.25
N TYR A 556 7.43 25.64 19.15
CA TYR A 556 6.17 26.29 18.80
C TYR A 556 5.70 27.21 19.93
N LEU A 557 5.76 26.77 21.18
CA LEU A 557 5.39 27.57 22.34
C LEU A 557 6.29 28.81 22.51
N ALA A 558 7.55 28.73 22.08
CA ALA A 558 8.48 29.86 22.06
C ALA A 558 8.28 30.82 20.87
N SER A 559 7.33 30.55 19.97
CA SER A 559 7.05 31.34 18.77
C SER A 559 5.84 32.28 18.95
N ASP A 560 5.39 32.91 17.86
CA ASP A 560 4.16 33.72 17.83
C ASP A 560 2.88 32.87 17.77
N GLN A 561 3.01 31.54 17.83
CA GLN A 561 1.92 30.58 18.04
C GLN A 561 0.72 30.79 17.11
N ARG A 562 0.98 31.14 15.84
CA ARG A 562 -0.09 31.32 14.86
C ARG A 562 -0.91 30.03 14.71
N ARG A 563 -2.20 30.22 14.46
CA ARG A 563 -3.18 29.18 14.18
C ARG A 563 -3.88 29.51 12.89
N PHE A 564 -4.33 28.48 12.19
CA PHE A 564 -5.22 28.66 11.04
C PHE A 564 -6.67 28.73 11.55
N PHE A 565 -7.35 29.83 11.24
CA PHE A 565 -8.73 30.06 11.65
C PHE A 565 -9.68 29.69 10.51
N VAL A 566 -10.81 29.07 10.85
CA VAL A 566 -11.89 28.68 9.94
C VAL A 566 -13.18 29.38 10.37
N PRO A 567 -14.03 29.82 9.41
CA PRO A 567 -15.29 30.46 9.73
C PRO A 567 -16.31 29.44 10.24
N CYS A 568 -17.12 29.83 11.22
CA CYS A 568 -18.35 29.11 11.56
C CYS A 568 -19.35 29.20 10.39
N PRO A 569 -19.88 28.10 9.83
CA PRO A 569 -20.95 28.14 8.83
C PRO A 569 -22.24 28.84 9.30
N ALA A 570 -22.52 28.89 10.60
CA ALA A 570 -23.75 29.50 11.12
C ALA A 570 -23.62 31.01 11.40
N CYS A 571 -22.55 31.43 12.08
CA CYS A 571 -22.38 32.83 12.50
C CYS A 571 -21.22 33.57 11.80
N GLY A 572 -20.39 32.88 11.03
CA GLY A 572 -19.22 33.46 10.37
C GLY A 572 -18.01 33.70 11.28
N GLU A 573 -18.10 33.43 12.59
CA GLU A 573 -17.00 33.66 13.53
C GLU A 573 -15.75 32.88 13.11
N MET A 574 -14.61 33.57 13.04
CA MET A 574 -13.33 32.96 12.73
C MET A 574 -12.76 32.33 13.99
N GLN A 575 -12.64 31.01 14.01
CA GLN A 575 -12.16 30.25 15.16
C GLN A 575 -11.10 29.23 14.72
N TRP A 576 -10.18 28.88 15.62
CA TRP A 576 -9.29 27.75 15.41
C TRP A 576 -9.80 26.56 16.21
N LEU A 577 -9.63 25.36 15.66
CA LEU A 577 -10.27 24.17 16.21
C LEU A 577 -9.59 23.70 17.50
N ARG A 578 -10.32 23.76 18.61
CA ARG A 578 -9.94 23.32 19.96
C ARG A 578 -10.61 21.99 20.29
N PHE A 579 -9.84 21.03 20.79
CA PHE A 579 -10.36 19.69 21.05
C PHE A 579 -11.48 19.70 22.11
N GLU A 580 -11.44 20.64 23.06
CA GLU A 580 -12.46 20.85 24.09
C GLU A 580 -13.83 21.25 23.54
N ARG A 581 -13.87 21.73 22.29
CA ARG A 581 -15.11 22.11 21.59
C ARG A 581 -15.63 21.00 20.69
N LEU A 582 -14.87 19.93 20.50
CA LEU A 582 -15.36 18.69 19.94
C LEU A 582 -16.13 17.96 21.06
N LEU A 583 -17.45 18.12 21.08
CA LEU A 583 -18.31 17.57 22.12
C LEU A 583 -19.01 16.32 21.59
N TRP A 584 -19.07 15.27 22.40
CA TRP A 584 -19.80 14.04 22.12
C TRP A 584 -20.41 13.48 23.40
N GLU A 585 -21.50 12.74 23.26
CA GLU A 585 -22.13 12.00 24.34
C GLU A 585 -21.20 10.88 24.84
N LYS A 586 -21.14 10.70 26.16
CA LYS A 586 -20.21 9.75 26.79
C LYS A 586 -20.49 8.32 26.30
N GLY A 587 -19.49 7.72 25.67
CA GLY A 587 -19.59 6.36 25.10
C GLY A 587 -20.07 6.31 23.64
N ALA A 588 -20.39 7.45 23.04
CA ALA A 588 -20.94 7.58 21.69
C ALA A 588 -20.13 8.59 20.84
N PRO A 589 -18.89 8.29 20.45
CA PRO A 589 -18.02 9.21 19.71
C PRO A 589 -18.57 9.65 18.34
N GLU A 590 -19.52 8.91 17.76
CA GLU A 590 -20.25 9.27 16.53
C GLU A 590 -21.15 10.51 16.69
N THR A 591 -21.49 10.88 17.93
CA THR A 591 -22.23 12.11 18.25
C THR A 591 -21.32 13.34 18.26
N ALA A 592 -20.02 13.19 18.01
CA ALA A 592 -19.07 14.28 17.96
C ALA A 592 -19.52 15.40 17.02
N ARG A 593 -19.69 16.59 17.57
CA ARG A 593 -19.91 17.84 16.84
C ARG A 593 -18.91 18.86 17.34
N TYR A 594 -18.41 19.70 16.44
CA TYR A 594 -17.60 20.82 16.88
C TYR A 594 -18.53 22.00 17.20
N HIS A 595 -18.56 22.45 18.45
CA HIS A 595 -19.39 23.58 18.84
C HIS A 595 -18.67 24.90 18.58
N CYS A 596 -19.29 25.79 17.82
CA CYS A 596 -18.72 27.09 17.51
C CYS A 596 -18.43 27.88 18.79
N ASP A 597 -17.24 28.46 18.91
CA ASP A 597 -16.81 29.24 20.08
C ASP A 597 -17.70 30.44 20.42
N ALA A 598 -18.37 31.03 19.42
CA ALA A 598 -19.22 32.21 19.64
C ALA A 598 -20.70 31.88 19.80
N CYS A 599 -21.28 31.09 18.89
CA CYS A 599 -22.72 30.83 18.88
C CYS A 599 -23.12 29.47 19.44
N ASP A 600 -22.15 28.67 19.88
CA ASP A 600 -22.31 27.29 20.38
C ASP A 600 -23.01 26.34 19.40
N HIS A 601 -23.16 26.77 18.13
CA HIS A 601 -23.80 25.99 17.09
C HIS A 601 -22.96 24.73 16.81
N PRO A 602 -23.57 23.54 16.83
CA PRO A 602 -22.88 22.30 16.49
C PRO A 602 -22.61 22.24 14.98
N MET A 603 -21.36 22.00 14.60
CA MET A 603 -20.85 21.90 13.22
C MET A 603 -20.32 20.51 12.92
#